data_AF-A0AAD9GG27-F1
#
_entry.id   AF-A0AAD9GG27-F1
#
_cell.length_a   1.000
_cell.length_b   1.000
_cell.length_c   1.000
_cell.angle_alpha   90.00
_cell.angle_beta   90.00
_cell.angle_gamma   90.00
#
_symmetry.space_group_name_H-M   'P 1'
#
loop_
_entity.id
_entity.type
_entity.pdbx_description
1 polymer ?
#
loop_
_entity_poly.entity_id
_entity_poly.type
_entity_poly.pdbx_seq_one_letter_code
_entity_poly.pdbx_strand_id
1 'polypeptide(L)'
;MKTFRRFLKQQKTLDIEKEKRAIAQLHAKPPPDGWGILEFLNAAGVGDGAELIAESFESWEEFISSTIEELYANNSMTNKQRRIILKHITLYNHGLWPKGDELDYIKAFQAPPLKNEGKPWNDEDDAELVRLAKLYDADFGDVWIYISWEMQRTIEEVQERYINLVTIPKCRNDTCEIAITKAYKPLLMNRKFKLDPPFLYIIPSEQNFPLTKIYRSPGDSQPVEAKDVFSKRFQKYRRPECF
;
A
#
# COMPACT_ATOMS: atom_id res chain seq x y z
N MET A 1 -20.96 23.38 -42.20
CA MET A 1 -20.06 23.72 -41.07
C MET A 1 -20.11 22.71 -39.91
N LYS A 2 -21.26 22.45 -39.25
CA LYS A 2 -21.34 21.49 -38.12
C LYS A 2 -21.04 20.03 -38.51
N THR A 3 -21.51 19.58 -39.67
CA THR A 3 -21.27 18.24 -40.23
C THR A 3 -19.79 18.00 -40.56
N PHE A 4 -19.14 18.98 -41.20
CA PHE A 4 -17.70 18.92 -41.52
C PHE A 4 -16.82 18.85 -40.27
N ARG A 5 -17.11 19.63 -39.23
CA ARG A 5 -16.39 19.55 -37.94
C ARG A 5 -16.57 18.20 -37.25
N ARG A 6 -17.77 17.59 -37.36
CA ARG A 6 -18.03 16.25 -36.82
C ARG A 6 -17.24 15.17 -37.57
N PHE A 7 -17.21 15.26 -38.91
CA PHE A 7 -16.41 14.37 -39.76
C PHE A 7 -14.92 14.47 -39.43
N LEU A 8 -14.35 15.68 -39.35
CA LEU A 8 -12.94 15.85 -38.96
C LEU A 8 -12.62 15.28 -37.58
N LYS A 9 -13.54 15.43 -36.62
CA LYS A 9 -13.37 14.85 -35.29
C LYS A 9 -13.36 13.32 -35.34
N GLN A 10 -14.25 12.72 -36.12
CA GLN A 10 -14.31 11.26 -36.33
C GLN A 10 -13.06 10.73 -37.05
N GLN A 11 -12.58 11.45 -38.06
CA GLN A 11 -11.37 11.06 -38.79
C GLN A 11 -10.15 11.10 -37.86
N LYS A 12 -10.00 12.18 -37.08
CA LYS A 12 -8.90 12.30 -36.10
C LYS A 12 -8.95 11.20 -35.03
N THR A 13 -10.13 10.81 -34.55
CA THR A 13 -10.23 9.70 -33.59
C THR A 13 -9.82 8.37 -34.20
N LEU A 14 -10.22 8.10 -35.44
CA LEU A 14 -9.82 6.88 -36.17
C LEU A 14 -8.32 6.84 -36.41
N ASP A 15 -7.70 7.97 -36.73
CA ASP A 15 -6.24 8.04 -36.94
C ASP A 15 -5.48 7.78 -35.63
N ILE A 16 -5.95 8.33 -34.51
CA ILE A 16 -5.38 8.08 -33.17
C ILE A 16 -5.52 6.60 -32.79
N GLU A 17 -6.66 5.97 -33.08
CA GLU A 17 -6.90 4.55 -32.79
C GLU A 17 -5.99 3.66 -33.65
N LYS A 18 -5.81 3.98 -34.93
CA LYS A 18 -4.87 3.28 -35.81
C LYS A 18 -3.42 3.39 -35.32
N GLU A 19 -3.00 4.57 -34.89
CA GLU A 19 -1.65 4.79 -34.35
C GLU A 19 -1.44 4.00 -33.05
N LYS A 20 -2.41 4.05 -32.12
CA LYS A 20 -2.39 3.24 -30.90
C LYS A 20 -2.30 1.75 -31.21
N ARG A 21 -3.01 1.27 -32.23
CA ARG A 21 -2.96 -0.12 -32.68
C ARG A 21 -1.58 -0.48 -33.20
N ALA A 22 -1.01 0.33 -34.09
CA ALA A 22 0.33 0.07 -34.63
C ALA A 22 1.38 -0.01 -33.50
N ILE A 23 1.29 0.89 -32.51
CA ILE A 23 2.15 0.85 -31.32
C ILE A 23 1.91 -0.42 -30.51
N ALA A 24 0.64 -0.80 -30.27
CA ALA A 24 0.31 -2.01 -29.51
C ALA A 24 0.81 -3.29 -30.21
N GLN A 25 0.75 -3.36 -31.53
CA GLN A 25 1.28 -4.47 -32.32
C GLN A 25 2.81 -4.53 -32.26
N LEU A 26 3.48 -3.38 -32.38
CA LEU A 26 4.95 -3.30 -32.29
C LEU A 26 5.49 -3.67 -30.90
N HIS A 27 4.71 -3.40 -29.85
CA HIS A 27 5.06 -3.71 -28.46
C HIS A 27 4.31 -4.95 -27.92
N ALA A 28 3.74 -5.76 -28.80
CA ALA A 28 3.05 -6.98 -28.42
C ALA A 28 4.03 -7.93 -27.73
N LYS A 29 3.60 -8.53 -26.62
CA LYS A 29 4.40 -9.55 -25.94
C LYS A 29 4.47 -10.80 -26.83
N PRO A 30 5.66 -11.42 -27.01
CA PRO A 30 5.78 -12.65 -27.78
C PRO A 30 4.93 -13.75 -27.13
N PRO A 31 4.47 -14.78 -27.85
CA PRO A 31 3.69 -15.87 -27.26
C PRO A 31 4.50 -16.63 -26.20
N PRO A 32 3.85 -17.25 -25.20
CA PRO A 32 4.50 -18.20 -24.31
C PRO A 32 5.14 -19.37 -25.07
N ASP A 33 6.17 -19.99 -24.50
CA ASP A 33 6.87 -21.12 -25.14
C ASP A 33 5.90 -22.25 -25.52
N GLY A 34 5.85 -22.55 -26.82
CA GLY A 34 4.99 -23.60 -27.39
C GLY A 34 3.52 -23.21 -27.57
N TRP A 35 3.16 -21.94 -27.39
CA TRP A 35 1.80 -21.46 -27.59
C TRP A 35 1.64 -20.74 -28.93
N GLY A 36 0.60 -21.09 -29.67
CA GLY A 36 0.01 -20.27 -30.72
C GLY A 36 -1.34 -19.70 -30.29
N ILE A 37 -2.06 -19.09 -31.23
CA ILE A 37 -3.40 -18.53 -30.98
C ILE A 37 -4.37 -19.62 -30.54
N LEU A 38 -4.31 -20.80 -31.16
CA LEU A 38 -5.18 -21.93 -30.84
C LEU A 38 -4.97 -22.44 -29.41
N GLU A 39 -3.72 -22.62 -29.00
CA GLU A 39 -3.35 -23.05 -27.66
C GLU A 39 -3.81 -22.03 -26.61
N PHE A 40 -3.68 -20.74 -26.92
CA PHE A 40 -4.20 -19.66 -26.07
C PHE A 40 -5.72 -19.74 -25.91
N LEU A 41 -6.45 -19.90 -27.02
CA LEU A 41 -7.92 -19.99 -27.00
C LEU A 41 -8.39 -21.20 -26.20
N ASN A 42 -7.76 -22.36 -26.41
CA ASN A 42 -8.05 -23.58 -25.68
C ASN A 42 -7.78 -23.41 -24.18
N ALA A 43 -6.63 -22.85 -23.80
CA ALA A 43 -6.29 -22.58 -22.41
C ALA A 43 -7.22 -21.54 -21.76
N ALA A 44 -7.74 -20.57 -22.53
CA ALA A 44 -8.73 -19.60 -22.08
C ALA A 44 -10.15 -20.19 -21.91
N GLY A 45 -10.37 -21.46 -22.30
CA GLY A 45 -11.65 -22.15 -22.21
C GLY A 45 -12.58 -21.88 -23.40
N VAL A 46 -12.05 -21.43 -24.54
CA VAL A 46 -12.76 -21.34 -25.81
C VAL A 46 -12.55 -22.67 -26.53
N GLY A 47 -13.41 -23.66 -26.28
CA GLY A 47 -13.31 -24.98 -26.93
C GLY A 47 -14.02 -25.03 -28.28
N ASP A 48 -15.29 -24.64 -28.33
CA ASP A 48 -16.10 -24.77 -29.55
C ASP A 48 -15.66 -23.77 -30.63
N GLY A 49 -15.22 -24.25 -31.79
CA GLY A 49 -14.85 -23.40 -32.93
C GLY A 49 -13.56 -22.60 -32.75
N ALA A 50 -12.70 -22.99 -31.81
CA ALA A 50 -11.43 -22.32 -31.54
C ALA A 50 -10.51 -22.24 -32.77
N GLU A 51 -10.52 -23.29 -33.61
CA GLU A 51 -9.75 -23.37 -34.85
C GLU A 51 -10.16 -22.28 -35.85
N LEU A 52 -11.47 -22.15 -36.12
CA LEU A 52 -12.02 -21.11 -37.00
C LEU A 52 -11.72 -19.70 -36.49
N ILE A 53 -11.72 -19.53 -35.16
CA ILE A 53 -11.37 -18.25 -34.54
C ILE A 53 -9.86 -18.00 -34.70
N ALA A 54 -9.01 -18.99 -34.49
CA ALA A 54 -7.56 -18.86 -34.67
C ALA A 54 -7.19 -18.51 -36.11
N GLU A 55 -7.82 -19.14 -37.10
CA GLU A 55 -7.64 -18.87 -38.53
C GLU A 55 -8.07 -17.47 -38.96
N SER A 56 -8.93 -16.80 -38.17
CA SER A 56 -9.41 -15.46 -38.49
C SER A 56 -8.40 -14.35 -38.17
N PHE A 57 -7.27 -14.68 -37.54
CA PHE A 57 -6.17 -13.76 -37.25
C PHE A 57 -4.94 -14.14 -38.06
N GLU A 58 -4.26 -13.17 -38.65
CA GLU A 58 -3.09 -13.43 -39.51
C GLU A 58 -1.82 -13.71 -38.69
N SER A 59 -1.75 -13.15 -37.48
CA SER A 59 -0.57 -13.20 -36.63
C SER A 59 -0.91 -13.14 -35.15
N TRP A 60 0.05 -13.55 -34.30
CA TRP A 60 -0.07 -13.47 -32.85
C TRP A 60 -0.20 -12.02 -32.38
N GLU A 61 0.58 -11.12 -32.98
CA GLU A 61 0.62 -9.70 -32.65
C GLU A 61 -0.74 -9.05 -32.92
N GLU A 62 -1.40 -9.43 -34.02
CA GLU A 62 -2.76 -8.98 -34.32
C GLU A 62 -3.76 -9.51 -33.29
N PHE A 63 -3.69 -10.80 -32.95
CA PHE A 63 -4.58 -11.40 -31.97
C PHE A 63 -4.46 -10.75 -30.58
N ILE A 64 -3.23 -10.57 -30.05
CA ILE A 64 -3.02 -10.08 -28.69
C ILE A 64 -3.20 -8.56 -28.54
N SER A 65 -3.22 -7.83 -29.65
CA SER A 65 -3.53 -6.39 -29.71
C SER A 65 -4.97 -6.09 -30.12
N SER A 66 -5.80 -7.12 -30.35
CA SER A 66 -7.17 -6.98 -30.83
C SER A 66 -8.05 -6.15 -29.90
N THR A 67 -8.79 -5.19 -30.45
CA THR A 67 -9.73 -4.37 -29.66
C THR A 67 -11.09 -5.04 -29.50
N ILE A 68 -11.91 -4.49 -28.61
CA ILE A 68 -13.28 -4.96 -28.44
C ILE A 68 -14.08 -4.84 -29.75
N GLU A 69 -13.95 -3.73 -30.48
CA GLU A 69 -14.68 -3.52 -31.74
C GLU A 69 -14.32 -4.58 -32.79
N GLU A 70 -13.05 -4.96 -32.90
CA GLU A 70 -12.56 -5.96 -33.86
C GLU A 70 -13.07 -7.36 -33.53
N LEU A 71 -13.06 -7.72 -32.25
CA LEU A 71 -13.65 -8.98 -31.79
C LEU A 71 -15.16 -9.02 -32.08
N TYR A 72 -15.86 -7.88 -31.98
CA TYR A 72 -17.29 -7.79 -32.33
C TYR A 72 -17.55 -7.79 -33.85
N ALA A 73 -16.63 -7.27 -34.65
CA ALA A 73 -16.72 -7.29 -36.11
C ALA A 73 -16.51 -8.70 -36.70
N ASN A 74 -15.78 -9.56 -35.99
CA ASN A 74 -15.53 -10.92 -36.42
C ASN A 74 -16.74 -11.84 -36.15
N ASN A 75 -17.31 -12.37 -37.24
CA ASN A 75 -18.54 -13.18 -37.22
C ASN A 75 -18.32 -14.65 -36.81
N SER A 76 -17.08 -15.11 -36.68
CA SER A 76 -16.76 -16.50 -36.28
C SER A 76 -16.99 -16.77 -34.78
N MET A 77 -17.21 -15.72 -33.98
CA MET A 77 -17.28 -15.80 -32.52
C MET A 77 -18.67 -15.48 -31.96
N THR A 78 -19.06 -16.22 -30.92
CA THR A 78 -20.19 -15.84 -30.06
C THR A 78 -19.83 -14.70 -29.11
N ASN A 79 -20.83 -13.95 -28.63
CA ASN A 79 -20.64 -12.89 -27.64
C ASN A 79 -19.96 -13.37 -26.34
N LYS A 80 -20.16 -14.64 -25.96
CA LYS A 80 -19.52 -15.24 -24.79
C LYS A 80 -18.02 -15.43 -25.04
N GLN A 81 -17.65 -15.97 -26.19
CA GLN A 81 -16.25 -16.18 -26.59
C GLN A 81 -15.49 -14.86 -26.71
N ARG A 82 -16.08 -13.84 -27.35
CA ARG A 82 -15.49 -12.49 -27.45
C ARG A 82 -15.10 -11.92 -26.08
N ARG A 83 -15.98 -12.06 -25.07
CA ARG A 83 -15.70 -11.60 -23.69
C ARG A 83 -14.59 -12.40 -23.02
N ILE A 84 -14.57 -13.71 -23.22
CA ILE A 84 -13.53 -14.60 -22.66
C ILE A 84 -12.17 -14.25 -23.27
N ILE A 85 -12.11 -14.10 -24.58
CA ILE A 85 -10.90 -13.76 -25.33
C ILE A 85 -10.36 -12.40 -24.86
N LEU A 86 -11.21 -11.37 -24.84
CA LEU A 86 -10.82 -10.04 -24.39
C LEU A 86 -10.27 -10.03 -22.96
N LYS A 87 -10.92 -10.78 -22.05
CA LYS A 87 -10.46 -10.93 -20.66
C LYS A 87 -9.06 -11.54 -20.62
N HIS A 88 -8.82 -12.64 -21.33
CA HIS A 88 -7.53 -13.33 -21.28
C HIS A 88 -6.43 -12.57 -22.02
N ILE A 89 -6.73 -11.87 -23.12
CA ILE A 89 -5.79 -10.95 -23.77
C ILE A 89 -5.36 -9.86 -22.77
N THR A 90 -6.31 -9.29 -22.04
CA THR A 90 -6.01 -8.26 -21.03
C THR A 90 -5.13 -8.84 -19.92
N LEU A 91 -5.48 -10.00 -19.37
CA LEU A 91 -4.67 -10.67 -18.34
C LEU A 91 -3.26 -10.98 -18.83
N TYR A 92 -3.13 -11.44 -20.07
CA TYR A 92 -1.85 -11.73 -20.71
C TYR A 92 -0.98 -10.48 -20.90
N ASN A 93 -1.57 -9.41 -21.40
CA ASN A 93 -0.87 -8.13 -21.59
C ASN A 93 -0.42 -7.52 -20.25
N HIS A 94 -1.12 -7.83 -19.16
CA HIS A 94 -0.67 -7.48 -17.80
C HIS A 94 0.29 -8.50 -17.16
N GLY A 95 0.54 -9.65 -17.82
CA GLY A 95 1.44 -10.69 -17.31
C GLY A 95 0.84 -11.54 -16.19
N LEU A 96 -0.49 -11.55 -16.05
CA LEU A 96 -1.22 -12.22 -14.96
C LEU A 96 -1.69 -13.64 -15.33
N TRP A 97 -1.54 -14.03 -16.59
CA TRP A 97 -1.99 -15.32 -17.12
C TRP A 97 -1.07 -15.66 -18.31
N PRO A 98 -0.70 -16.93 -18.58
CA PRO A 98 -1.26 -18.20 -18.06
C PRO A 98 -0.66 -18.74 -16.76
N LYS A 99 0.51 -18.26 -16.33
CA LYS A 99 1.13 -18.64 -15.06
C LYS A 99 0.82 -17.55 -14.03
N GLY A 100 -0.35 -17.62 -13.42
CA GLY A 100 -0.73 -16.70 -12.35
C GLY A 100 -0.68 -17.43 -11.01
N ASP A 101 0.47 -17.41 -10.33
CA ASP A 101 0.44 -17.60 -8.88
C ASP A 101 -0.24 -16.35 -8.31
N GLU A 102 -1.17 -16.48 -7.35
CA GLU A 102 -1.96 -15.34 -6.84
C GLU A 102 -1.06 -14.23 -6.25
N LEU A 103 0.15 -14.63 -5.82
CA LEU A 103 1.21 -13.77 -5.33
C LEU A 103 1.96 -13.00 -6.42
N ASP A 104 1.91 -13.43 -7.68
CA ASP A 104 2.61 -12.76 -8.79
C ASP A 104 1.97 -11.42 -9.14
N TYR A 105 0.65 -11.28 -8.95
CA TYR A 105 -0.03 -9.98 -9.00
C TYR A 105 0.58 -9.03 -7.97
N ILE A 106 0.69 -9.46 -6.72
CA ILE A 106 1.22 -8.62 -5.64
C ILE A 106 2.68 -8.25 -5.91
N LYS A 107 3.51 -9.21 -6.36
CA LYS A 107 4.92 -8.96 -6.71
C LYS A 107 5.10 -8.00 -7.87
N ALA A 108 4.24 -8.08 -8.91
CA ALA A 108 4.34 -7.20 -10.08
C ALA A 108 3.99 -5.74 -9.77
N PHE A 109 3.12 -5.51 -8.77
CA PHE A 109 2.74 -4.17 -8.32
C PHE A 109 3.52 -3.69 -7.09
N GLN A 110 4.39 -4.52 -6.51
CA GLN A 110 5.30 -4.10 -5.45
C GLN A 110 6.38 -3.19 -6.05
N ALA A 111 6.59 -2.04 -5.40
CA ALA A 111 7.73 -1.21 -5.71
C ALA A 111 9.03 -2.01 -5.48
N PRO A 112 10.10 -1.76 -6.25
CA PRO A 112 11.41 -2.32 -5.94
C PRO A 112 11.77 -2.01 -4.47
N PRO A 113 12.41 -2.94 -3.75
CA PRO A 113 12.83 -2.70 -2.38
C PRO A 113 13.75 -1.48 -2.33
N LEU A 114 13.68 -0.73 -1.23
CA LEU A 114 14.50 0.47 -1.08
C LEU A 114 15.98 0.07 -0.92
N LYS A 115 16.89 0.93 -1.37
CA LYS A 115 18.33 0.58 -1.46
C LYS A 115 18.95 0.14 -0.14
N ASN A 116 18.45 0.65 0.99
CA ASN A 116 18.98 0.40 2.33
C ASN A 116 17.97 -0.32 3.25
N GLU A 117 16.86 -0.82 2.69
CA GLU A 117 15.86 -1.59 3.42
C GLU A 117 16.52 -2.81 4.12
N GLY A 118 16.29 -2.95 5.43
CA GLY A 118 16.82 -4.06 6.23
C GLY A 118 18.34 -4.07 6.47
N LYS A 119 19.10 -3.07 6.00
CA LYS A 119 20.54 -2.97 6.29
C LYS A 119 20.77 -2.55 7.75
N PRO A 120 21.88 -2.97 8.39
CA PRO A 120 22.24 -2.46 9.71
C PRO A 120 22.48 -0.95 9.66
N TRP A 121 22.30 -0.28 10.81
CA TRP A 121 22.55 1.15 10.96
C TRP A 121 24.03 1.41 11.25
N ASN A 122 24.60 2.40 10.56
CA ASN A 122 25.96 2.90 10.80
C ASN A 122 25.92 4.27 11.49
N ASP A 123 27.04 4.69 12.09
CA ASP A 123 27.15 6.02 12.73
C ASP A 123 26.92 7.17 11.73
N GLU A 124 27.28 6.97 10.46
CA GLU A 124 27.03 7.92 9.37
C GLU A 124 25.51 8.05 9.07
N ASP A 125 24.79 6.93 9.08
CA ASP A 125 23.34 6.91 8.88
C ASP A 125 22.63 7.65 10.03
N ASP A 126 23.10 7.47 11.26
CA ASP A 126 22.57 8.13 12.45
C ASP A 126 22.78 9.65 12.40
N ALA A 127 23.97 10.10 12.00
CA ALA A 127 24.26 11.52 11.84
C ALA A 127 23.39 12.15 10.75
N GLU A 128 23.17 11.43 9.65
CA GLU A 128 22.31 11.86 8.56
C GLU A 128 20.84 11.91 8.99
N LEU A 129 20.35 10.91 9.73
CA LEU A 129 19.00 10.92 10.29
C LEU A 129 18.75 12.15 11.16
N VAL A 130 19.69 12.49 12.05
CA VAL A 130 19.59 13.69 12.90
C VAL A 130 19.61 14.97 12.06
N ARG A 131 20.45 15.02 11.02
CA ARG A 131 20.51 16.16 10.09
C ARG A 131 19.18 16.37 9.36
N LEU A 132 18.61 15.29 8.83
CA LEU A 132 17.32 15.30 8.11
C LEU A 132 16.15 15.61 9.02
N ALA A 133 16.12 15.03 10.22
CA ALA A 133 15.10 15.34 11.23
C ALA A 133 15.09 16.82 11.61
N LYS A 134 16.26 17.47 11.65
CA LYS A 134 16.36 18.91 11.90
C LYS A 134 15.96 19.75 10.68
N LEU A 135 16.25 19.28 9.46
CA LEU A 135 15.91 19.97 8.22
C LEU A 135 14.39 20.01 7.99
N TYR A 136 13.73 18.87 8.16
CA TYR A 136 12.30 18.73 7.93
C TYR A 136 11.43 19.06 9.14
N ASP A 137 12.05 19.29 10.30
CA ASP A 137 11.40 19.49 11.59
C ASP A 137 10.54 18.29 12.02
N ALA A 138 11.18 17.35 12.72
CA ALA A 138 10.54 16.14 13.22
C ALA A 138 9.38 16.38 14.20
N ASP A 139 9.26 17.58 14.78
CA ASP A 139 8.17 17.92 15.69
C ASP A 139 6.92 18.44 14.92
N PHE A 140 7.00 18.64 13.60
CA PHE A 140 5.93 19.23 12.78
C PHE A 140 5.54 18.37 11.55
N GLY A 141 4.42 17.65 11.66
CA GLY A 141 3.80 16.92 10.54
C GLY A 141 4.28 15.47 10.38
N ASP A 142 4.03 14.88 9.20
CA ASP A 142 4.47 13.53 8.84
C ASP A 142 5.71 13.60 7.93
N VAL A 143 6.84 13.93 8.55
CA VAL A 143 8.11 14.14 7.84
C VAL A 143 8.81 12.84 7.44
N TRP A 144 8.37 11.72 8.01
CA TRP A 144 9.03 10.43 7.87
C TRP A 144 8.98 9.89 6.45
N ILE A 145 7.97 10.28 5.66
CA ILE A 145 7.88 9.96 4.23
C ILE A 145 9.08 10.54 3.46
N TYR A 146 9.50 11.77 3.80
CA TYR A 146 10.63 12.41 3.11
C TYR A 146 11.96 11.86 3.60
N ILE A 147 12.10 11.67 4.91
CA ILE A 147 13.33 11.13 5.50
C ILE A 147 13.56 9.68 5.03
N SER A 148 12.52 8.84 5.04
CA SER A 148 12.58 7.46 4.53
C SER A 148 12.98 7.40 3.06
N TRP A 149 12.46 8.32 2.24
CA TRP A 149 12.85 8.44 0.84
C TRP A 149 14.32 8.83 0.69
N GLU A 150 14.81 9.84 1.40
CA GLU A 150 16.22 10.27 1.29
C GLU A 150 17.20 9.21 1.80
N MET A 151 16.86 8.55 2.91
CA MET A 151 17.68 7.47 3.49
C MET A 151 17.53 6.15 2.73
N GLN A 152 16.53 6.05 1.84
CA GLN A 152 16.16 4.83 1.11
C GLN A 152 15.93 3.64 2.07
N ARG A 153 15.22 3.89 3.17
CA ARG A 153 14.81 2.93 4.21
C ARG A 153 13.30 3.03 4.41
N THR A 154 12.69 2.05 5.08
CA THR A 154 11.25 2.11 5.37
C THR A 154 10.93 3.20 6.39
N ILE A 155 9.68 3.67 6.39
CA ILE A 155 9.21 4.70 7.33
C ILE A 155 9.35 4.21 8.77
N GLU A 156 8.99 2.95 9.00
CA GLU A 156 8.99 2.30 10.30
C GLU A 156 10.42 2.21 10.87
N GLU A 157 11.40 1.77 10.06
CA GLU A 157 12.80 1.68 10.48
C GLU A 157 13.37 3.04 10.90
N VAL A 158 13.10 4.08 10.09
CA VAL A 158 13.60 5.44 10.32
C VAL A 158 12.99 6.03 11.59
N GLN A 159 11.67 5.88 11.75
CA GLN A 159 10.96 6.40 12.92
C GLN A 159 11.40 5.70 14.21
N GLU A 160 11.50 4.37 14.20
CA GLU A 160 11.97 3.60 15.35
C GLU A 160 13.41 3.98 15.73
N ARG A 161 14.30 4.15 14.74
CA ARG A 161 15.66 4.60 15.00
C ARG A 161 15.70 5.99 15.62
N TYR A 162 14.91 6.93 15.10
CA TYR A 162 14.84 8.28 15.64
C TYR A 162 14.33 8.31 17.08
N ILE A 163 13.32 7.51 17.40
CA ILE A 163 12.80 7.37 18.77
C ILE A 163 13.92 6.92 19.72
N ASN A 164 14.68 5.91 19.33
CA ASN A 164 15.76 5.36 20.13
C ASN A 164 16.92 6.36 20.31
N LEU A 165 17.26 7.12 19.26
CA LEU A 165 18.43 8.00 19.25
C LEU A 165 18.15 9.37 19.87
N VAL A 166 16.96 9.94 19.65
CA VAL A 166 16.63 11.33 20.05
C VAL A 166 15.54 11.36 21.12
N THR A 167 14.40 10.73 20.88
CA THR A 167 13.22 10.87 21.76
C THR A 167 13.44 10.27 23.14
N ILE A 168 13.92 9.02 23.22
CA ILE A 168 14.15 8.34 24.50
C ILE A 168 15.21 9.09 25.33
N PRO A 169 16.40 9.45 24.78
CA PRO A 169 17.39 10.20 25.55
C PRO A 169 16.90 11.58 26.00
N LYS A 170 16.15 12.30 25.14
CA LYS A 170 15.57 13.62 25.46
C LYS A 170 14.59 13.53 26.63
N CYS A 171 13.70 12.54 26.62
CA CYS A 171 12.65 12.38 27.62
C CYS A 171 13.05 11.57 28.85
N ARG A 172 14.29 11.06 28.92
CA ARG A 172 14.76 10.21 30.03
C ARG A 172 14.76 10.92 31.38
N ASN A 173 14.97 12.23 31.38
CA ASN A 173 14.97 13.07 32.58
C ASN A 173 13.59 13.64 32.89
N ASP A 174 12.65 13.56 31.95
CA ASP A 174 11.30 14.07 32.13
C ASP A 174 10.47 13.03 32.87
N THR A 175 9.69 13.48 33.84
CA THR A 175 8.74 12.61 34.54
C THR A 175 7.41 12.63 33.81
N CYS A 176 6.88 11.46 33.46
CA CYS A 176 5.59 11.35 32.80
C CYS A 176 4.47 11.14 33.85
N GLU A 177 3.41 11.93 33.75
CA GLU A 177 2.20 11.69 34.53
C GLU A 177 1.37 10.55 33.92
N ILE A 178 0.74 9.75 34.77
CA ILE A 178 -0.26 8.78 34.33
C ILE A 178 -1.51 9.56 33.92
N ALA A 179 -1.70 9.75 32.62
CA ALA A 179 -2.88 10.41 32.09
C ALA A 179 -4.08 9.44 32.09
N ILE A 180 -4.98 9.60 33.08
CA ILE A 180 -6.27 8.90 33.10
C ILE A 180 -7.30 9.76 32.34
N THR A 181 -7.40 9.56 31.03
CA THR A 181 -8.41 10.27 30.23
C THR A 181 -9.78 9.60 30.38
N LYS A 182 -10.70 10.23 31.14
CA LYS A 182 -12.13 9.94 31.06
C LYS A 182 -12.72 10.66 29.85
N ALA A 183 -12.80 9.99 28.70
CA ALA A 183 -13.61 10.51 27.60
C ALA A 183 -15.09 10.18 27.86
N TYR A 184 -15.92 11.22 28.01
CA TYR A 184 -17.39 11.08 28.14
C TYR A 184 -18.05 10.56 26.85
N LYS A 185 -17.35 10.64 25.72
CA LYS A 185 -17.82 10.18 24.40
C LYS A 185 -16.75 9.34 23.69
N PRO A 186 -17.14 8.38 22.83
CA PRO A 186 -16.27 7.73 21.87
C PRO A 186 -15.33 8.70 21.16
N LEU A 187 -14.02 8.54 21.35
CA LEU A 187 -13.01 9.18 20.51
C LEU A 187 -13.12 8.50 19.13
N LEU A 188 -13.90 9.11 18.25
CA LEU A 188 -14.10 8.66 16.89
C LEU A 188 -12.86 8.98 16.06
N MET A 189 -11.98 8.00 15.90
CA MET A 189 -10.95 8.03 14.84
C MET A 189 -11.39 7.09 13.70
N ASN A 190 -12.16 7.66 12.77
CA ASN A 190 -12.61 7.06 11.49
C ASN A 190 -13.65 5.91 11.55
N ARG A 191 -14.43 5.74 10.47
CA ARG A 191 -15.62 4.85 10.36
C ARG A 191 -15.37 3.36 10.64
N LYS A 192 -14.12 2.90 10.60
CA LYS A 192 -13.74 1.49 10.79
C LYS A 192 -13.12 1.20 12.17
N PHE A 193 -12.68 2.22 12.90
CA PHE A 193 -12.09 2.07 14.23
C PHE A 193 -12.96 2.80 15.24
N LYS A 194 -13.84 2.05 15.92
CA LYS A 194 -14.36 2.48 17.22
C LYS A 194 -13.32 2.08 18.25
N LEU A 195 -12.46 3.02 18.64
CA LEU A 195 -11.80 2.91 19.95
C LEU A 195 -12.93 3.00 20.97
N ASP A 196 -13.17 1.95 21.75
CA ASP A 196 -14.04 2.03 22.91
C ASP A 196 -13.38 2.94 23.95
N PRO A 197 -13.94 4.11 24.34
CA PRO A 197 -13.51 4.76 25.56
C PRO A 197 -14.56 4.49 26.63
N PRO A 198 -14.10 4.06 27.81
CA PRO A 198 -13.35 5.00 28.65
C PRO A 198 -12.05 4.43 29.24
N PHE A 199 -11.40 3.47 28.58
CA PHE A 199 -10.27 2.71 29.17
C PHE A 199 -9.00 2.62 28.32
N LEU A 200 -8.71 3.60 27.45
CA LEU A 200 -7.35 3.70 26.92
C LEU A 200 -6.46 4.35 27.99
N TYR A 201 -5.58 3.54 28.59
CA TYR A 201 -4.53 4.02 29.49
C TYR A 201 -3.21 3.84 28.76
N ILE A 202 -2.56 4.95 28.45
CA ILE A 202 -1.20 4.93 27.93
C ILE A 202 -0.30 4.96 29.16
N ILE A 203 0.39 3.85 29.39
CA ILE A 203 1.38 3.74 30.46
C ILE A 203 2.73 3.82 29.77
N PRO A 204 3.50 4.90 29.99
CA PRO A 204 4.87 4.98 29.52
C PRO A 204 5.67 3.80 30.06
N SER A 205 6.57 3.23 29.27
CA SER A 205 7.50 2.21 29.76
C SER A 205 8.36 2.83 30.87
N GLU A 206 8.29 2.29 32.10
CA GLU A 206 9.11 2.77 33.23
C GLU A 206 10.62 2.73 32.93
N GLN A 207 11.05 1.82 32.05
CA GLN A 207 12.44 1.70 31.64
C GLN A 207 12.94 2.91 30.84
N ASN A 208 12.04 3.54 30.07
CA ASN A 208 12.38 4.62 29.15
C ASN A 208 11.86 5.99 29.62
N PHE A 209 10.80 6.00 30.43
CA PHE A 209 10.08 7.19 30.88
C PHE A 209 9.71 7.03 32.36
N PRO A 210 10.45 7.65 33.29
CA PRO A 210 10.16 7.53 34.71
C PRO A 210 8.80 8.17 35.05
N LEU A 211 7.98 7.47 35.83
CA LEU A 211 6.68 7.98 36.26
C LEU A 211 6.85 9.10 37.30
N THR A 212 6.00 10.11 37.20
CA THR A 212 5.93 11.19 38.21
C THR A 212 5.53 10.62 39.57
N LYS A 213 6.21 11.09 40.62
CA LYS A 213 5.90 10.75 42.01
C LYS A 213 4.46 11.15 42.35
N ILE A 214 3.72 10.24 42.98
CA ILE A 214 2.32 10.48 43.36
C ILE A 214 2.28 11.10 44.76
N TYR A 215 1.49 12.17 44.91
CA TYR A 215 1.24 12.86 46.18
C TYR A 215 -0.25 12.81 46.49
N ARG A 216 -0.65 12.62 47.76
CA ARG A 216 -2.08 12.54 48.14
C ARG A 216 -2.75 13.90 48.08
N SER A 217 -2.03 14.96 48.48
CA SER A 217 -2.51 16.34 48.45
C SER A 217 -1.45 17.30 47.88
N PRO A 218 -1.84 18.48 47.34
CA PRO A 218 -0.95 19.50 46.78
C PRO A 218 0.02 20.21 47.76
N GLY A 219 0.43 19.55 48.84
CA GLY A 219 1.37 20.07 49.86
C GLY A 219 2.11 18.97 50.62
N ASP A 220 1.93 17.70 50.24
CA ASP A 220 2.65 16.59 50.87
C ASP A 220 4.10 16.55 50.37
N SER A 221 5.04 16.40 51.30
CA SER A 221 6.48 16.36 51.00
C SER A 221 6.97 14.94 50.67
N GLN A 222 6.19 13.92 51.04
CA GLN A 222 6.55 12.52 50.85
C GLN A 222 5.71 11.88 49.74
N PRO A 223 6.34 11.26 48.74
CA PRO A 223 5.63 10.53 47.70
C PRO A 223 5.04 9.23 48.27
N VAL A 224 3.89 8.82 47.74
CA VAL A 224 3.18 7.58 48.11
C VAL A 224 3.21 6.59 46.94
N GLU A 225 3.14 5.29 47.26
CA GLU A 225 3.04 4.25 46.23
C GLU A 225 1.68 4.31 45.52
N ALA A 226 1.66 4.01 44.23
CA ALA A 226 0.44 4.02 43.43
C ALA A 226 -0.62 3.05 43.99
N LYS A 227 -0.19 1.89 44.51
CA LYS A 227 -1.05 0.90 45.19
C LYS A 227 -1.83 1.47 46.37
N ASP A 228 -1.31 2.48 47.05
CA ASP A 228 -1.94 3.07 48.23
C ASP A 228 -2.91 4.21 47.90
N VAL A 229 -2.87 4.71 46.66
CA VAL A 229 -3.71 5.82 46.18
C VAL A 229 -4.91 5.29 45.40
N PHE A 230 -4.72 4.25 44.58
CA PHE A 230 -5.79 3.71 43.76
C PHE A 230 -6.62 2.67 44.50
N SER A 231 -7.95 2.75 44.37
CA SER A 231 -8.86 1.79 45.02
C SER A 231 -8.61 0.34 44.61
N LYS A 232 -8.86 -0.63 45.50
CA LYS A 232 -8.76 -2.08 45.19
C LYS A 232 -9.60 -2.51 43.98
N ARG A 233 -10.76 -1.86 43.78
CA ARG A 233 -11.59 -2.07 42.58
C ARG A 233 -10.87 -1.63 41.31
N PHE A 234 -10.16 -0.50 41.36
CA PHE A 234 -9.39 0.00 40.23
C PHE A 234 -8.19 -0.89 39.89
N GLN A 235 -7.48 -1.39 40.91
CA GLN A 235 -6.33 -2.28 40.73
C GLN A 235 -6.70 -3.61 40.07
N LYS A 236 -7.87 -4.17 40.38
CA LYS A 236 -8.35 -5.46 39.85
C LYS A 236 -8.49 -5.49 38.32
N TYR A 237 -8.71 -4.34 37.68
CA TYR A 237 -8.92 -4.24 36.23
C TYR A 237 -7.65 -3.80 35.47
N ARG A 238 -6.48 -3.76 36.12
CA ARG A 238 -5.24 -3.23 35.56
C ARG A 238 -4.09 -4.22 35.74
N ARG A 239 -3.04 -4.06 34.93
CA ARG A 239 -1.83 -4.89 35.07
C ARG A 239 -1.11 -4.50 36.36
N PRO A 240 -0.42 -5.44 37.03
CA PRO A 240 0.36 -5.14 38.22
C PRO A 240 1.45 -4.09 37.98
N GLU A 241 2.01 -4.06 36.77
CA GLU A 241 3.03 -3.11 36.28
C GLU A 241 2.56 -1.65 36.29
N CYS A 242 1.27 -1.39 36.50
CA CYS A 242 0.73 -0.03 36.58
C CYS A 242 0.83 0.59 37.98
N PHE A 243 1.32 -0.15 38.99
CA PHE A 243 1.28 0.23 40.40
C PHE A 243 2.53 -0.11 41.19
#